data_AF-A0AAD0RQ84-F1
#
_entry.id   AF-A0AAD0RQ84-F1
#
_cell.length_a   1.000
_cell.length_b   1.000
_cell.length_c   1.000
_cell.angle_alpha   90.00
_cell.angle_beta   90.00
_cell.angle_gamma   90.00
#
_symmetry.space_group_name_H-M   'P 1'
#
loop_
_entity.id
_entity.type
_entity.pdbx_description
1 polymer ?
#
loop_
_entity_poly.entity_id
_entity_poly.type
_entity_poly.pdbx_seq_one_letter_code
_entity_poly.pdbx_strand_id
1 'polypeptide(L)'
;MLSFKPNTAYQILLLLYAANTQAAINKTEFSKCANNTSSLDRLACYDELAQKSGFVSTVKETKRTEGDWRIFTQINPLDDTKTITLSLIASNGSNILGNPISFYVRCKSGKTEVYINWNHYLGSEAIVTTRVGSKSAETSNWSLSTDKKASFAQNSMSLLRDITSSNQFVAQITPYNESPVTAVFNTTGLKTALSPILETCNWKIDVPPTEPFVVSGAQMKDFKKAMQEIKLRLGESSKEYQQMLQTYNSIKVAQK
;
A
#
# COMPACT_ATOMS: atom_id res chain seq x y z
N MET A 1 82.81 -0.12 25.68
CA MET A 1 81.80 0.89 26.08
C MET A 1 81.56 1.76 24.86
N LEU A 2 80.45 1.51 24.16
CA LEU A 2 80.18 2.07 22.84
C LEU A 2 79.54 3.46 22.96
N SER A 3 80.12 4.39 22.20
CA SER A 3 79.78 5.80 22.04
C SER A 3 78.42 5.97 21.33
N PHE A 4 77.54 6.81 21.90
CA PHE A 4 76.35 7.33 21.23
C PHE A 4 76.69 8.66 20.55
N LYS A 5 76.59 8.70 19.21
CA LYS A 5 76.49 9.93 18.41
C LYS A 5 75.01 10.26 18.14
N PRO A 6 74.58 11.52 18.23
CA PRO A 6 73.21 11.91 17.90
C PRO A 6 73.07 12.01 16.38
N ASN A 7 72.10 11.29 15.81
CA ASN A 7 71.79 11.38 14.38
C ASN A 7 70.53 12.21 14.15
N THR A 8 70.72 13.26 13.38
CA THR A 8 69.74 14.14 12.76
C THR A 8 68.77 13.36 11.88
N ALA A 9 67.50 13.30 12.30
CA ALA A 9 66.38 13.01 11.41
C ALA A 9 65.13 13.70 11.98
N TYR A 10 65.07 15.02 11.75
CA TYR A 10 63.90 15.84 11.99
C TYR A 10 62.80 15.34 11.03
N GLN A 11 61.95 14.44 11.52
CA GLN A 11 60.75 13.96 10.86
C GLN A 11 59.83 15.16 10.61
N ILE A 12 59.64 15.48 9.33
CA ILE A 12 58.61 16.41 8.85
C ILE A 12 57.26 15.78 9.20
N LEU A 13 56.64 16.27 10.28
CA LEU A 13 55.26 15.93 10.64
C LEU A 13 54.31 16.71 9.72
N LEU A 14 54.09 16.18 8.51
CA LEU A 14 53.04 16.64 7.61
C LEU A 14 51.67 16.21 8.18
N LEU A 15 50.97 17.18 8.77
CA LEU A 15 49.56 17.11 9.16
C LEU A 15 48.68 16.80 7.93
N LEU A 16 48.33 15.52 7.74
CA LEU A 16 47.20 15.13 6.90
C LEU A 16 45.91 15.40 7.67
N TYR A 17 45.44 16.64 7.64
CA TYR A 17 44.04 16.94 7.91
C TYR A 17 43.20 16.34 6.77
N ALA A 18 42.62 15.16 7.00
CA ALA A 18 41.50 14.72 6.20
C ALA A 18 40.35 15.70 6.45
N ALA A 19 40.12 16.62 5.52
CA ALA A 19 38.89 17.39 5.49
C ALA A 19 37.75 16.41 5.27
N ASN A 20 37.07 16.01 6.35
CA ASN A 20 35.76 15.37 6.25
C ASN A 20 34.81 16.40 5.65
N THR A 21 34.67 16.40 4.32
CA THR A 21 33.62 17.13 3.63
C THR A 21 32.30 16.45 3.96
N GLN A 22 31.68 16.84 5.07
CA GLN A 22 30.25 16.62 5.22
C GLN A 22 29.57 17.40 4.09
N ALA A 23 28.77 16.73 3.26
CA ALA A 23 27.93 17.41 2.29
C ALA A 23 26.99 18.35 3.07
N ALA A 24 27.33 19.65 3.11
CA ALA A 24 26.55 20.62 3.83
C ALA A 24 25.24 20.83 3.08
N ILE A 25 24.11 20.52 3.72
CA ILE A 25 22.79 20.78 3.16
C ILE A 25 22.66 22.28 2.92
N ASN A 26 22.38 22.67 1.67
CA ASN A 26 22.19 24.05 1.29
C ASN A 26 20.91 24.61 1.94
N LYS A 27 21.07 25.33 3.06
CA LYS A 27 19.97 25.88 3.86
C LYS A 27 19.02 26.74 3.03
N THR A 28 19.55 27.47 2.04
CA THR A 28 18.75 28.37 1.20
C THR A 28 17.79 27.62 0.29
N GLU A 29 18.21 26.50 -0.29
CA GLU A 29 17.34 25.68 -1.14
C GLU A 29 16.27 24.95 -0.33
N PHE A 30 16.64 24.50 0.87
CA PHE A 30 15.70 23.86 1.78
C PHE A 30 14.60 24.84 2.26
N SER A 31 14.97 26.08 2.60
CA SER A 31 14.01 27.11 2.99
C SER A 31 13.06 27.52 1.85
N LYS A 32 13.49 27.44 0.58
CA LYS A 32 12.59 27.70 -0.56
C LYS A 32 11.45 26.68 -0.62
N CYS A 33 11.77 25.40 -0.44
CA CYS A 33 10.74 24.35 -0.39
C CYS A 33 9.82 24.52 0.83
N ALA A 34 10.36 24.89 1.99
CA ALA A 34 9.58 25.10 3.21
C ALA A 34 8.47 26.17 3.07
N ASN A 35 8.71 27.18 2.23
CA ASN A 35 7.78 28.31 2.04
C ASN A 35 6.62 28.00 1.08
N ASN A 36 6.57 26.81 0.47
CA ASN A 36 5.43 26.41 -0.36
C ASN A 36 4.18 26.18 0.52
N THR A 37 3.08 26.84 0.15
CA THR A 37 1.78 26.79 0.87
C THR A 37 0.99 25.52 0.54
N SER A 38 1.12 25.02 -0.68
CA SER A 38 0.59 23.73 -1.11
C SER A 38 1.45 22.59 -0.57
N SER A 39 0.81 21.63 0.10
CA SER A 39 1.50 20.46 0.67
C SER A 39 2.11 19.57 -0.42
N LEU A 40 1.47 19.48 -1.60
CA LEU A 40 1.94 18.69 -2.74
C LEU A 40 3.15 19.34 -3.40
N ASP A 41 3.11 20.65 -3.63
CA ASP A 41 4.22 21.37 -4.29
C ASP A 41 5.44 21.47 -3.37
N ARG A 42 5.20 21.61 -2.06
CA ARG A 42 6.24 21.52 -1.04
C ARG A 42 6.94 20.17 -1.07
N LEU A 43 6.16 19.08 -1.16
CA LEU A 43 6.71 17.72 -1.23
C LEU A 43 7.55 17.54 -2.50
N ALA A 44 7.01 17.89 -3.67
CA ALA A 44 7.71 17.78 -4.94
C ALA A 44 9.04 18.57 -4.94
N CYS A 45 9.05 19.76 -4.34
CA CYS A 45 10.26 20.57 -4.21
C CYS A 45 11.35 19.88 -3.38
N TYR A 46 10.99 19.25 -2.25
CA TYR A 46 11.96 18.51 -1.44
C TYR A 46 12.47 17.26 -2.15
N ASP A 47 11.61 16.55 -2.88
CA ASP A 47 11.99 15.36 -3.64
C ASP A 47 12.99 15.70 -4.75
N GLU A 48 12.77 16.80 -5.48
CA GLU A 48 13.70 17.28 -6.49
C GLU A 48 15.06 17.69 -5.89
N LEU A 49 15.04 18.36 -4.72
CA LEU A 49 16.26 18.75 -4.01
C LEU A 49 17.07 17.55 -3.53
N ALA A 50 16.40 16.49 -3.06
CA ALA A 50 17.03 15.24 -2.66
C ALA A 50 17.71 14.53 -3.85
N GLN A 51 17.03 14.44 -4.99
CA GLN A 51 17.59 13.86 -6.22
C GLN A 51 18.84 14.61 -6.70
N LYS A 52 18.78 15.96 -6.76
CA LYS A 52 19.92 16.80 -7.15
C LYS A 52 21.12 16.65 -6.23
N SER A 53 20.88 16.38 -4.95
CA SER A 53 21.91 16.23 -3.93
C SER A 53 22.51 14.81 -3.89
N GLY A 54 22.15 13.93 -4.84
CA GLY A 54 22.62 12.54 -4.86
C GLY A 54 22.03 11.67 -3.76
N PHE A 55 21.04 12.16 -3.01
CA PHE A 55 20.27 11.36 -2.08
C PHE A 55 19.25 10.55 -2.86
N VAL A 56 19.66 9.38 -3.33
CA VAL A 56 18.72 8.35 -3.81
C VAL A 56 18.07 7.73 -2.58
N SER A 57 16.78 7.98 -2.38
CA SER A 57 16.03 7.30 -1.34
C SER A 57 16.09 5.79 -1.58
N THR A 58 16.75 5.04 -0.70
CA THR A 58 16.68 3.57 -0.65
C THR A 58 15.35 3.09 -0.05
N VAL A 59 14.52 4.02 0.43
CA VAL A 59 13.19 3.76 0.94
C VAL A 59 12.28 3.54 -0.26
N LYS A 60 11.99 2.26 -0.53
CA LYS A 60 10.92 1.83 -1.44
C LYS A 60 9.64 2.60 -1.13
N GLU A 61 9.13 3.31 -2.14
CA GLU A 61 7.91 4.12 -2.09
C GLU A 61 6.85 3.49 -1.18
N THR A 62 6.56 4.15 -0.06
CA THR A 62 5.35 3.87 0.71
C THR A 62 4.24 4.71 0.08
N LYS A 63 3.70 4.26 -1.04
CA LYS A 63 2.51 4.90 -1.61
C LYS A 63 1.37 4.68 -0.62
N ARG A 64 0.97 5.74 0.10
CA ARG A 64 -0.26 5.72 0.89
C ARG A 64 -1.42 5.75 -0.11
N THR A 65 -2.22 4.69 -0.10
CA THR A 65 -3.50 4.69 -0.80
C THR A 65 -4.58 5.31 0.09
N GLU A 66 -5.81 5.34 -0.40
CA GLU A 66 -6.96 5.60 0.45
C GLU A 66 -6.96 4.69 1.69
N GLY A 67 -7.27 5.25 2.87
CA GLY A 67 -7.20 4.55 4.16
C GLY A 67 -5.79 4.43 4.75
N ASP A 68 -5.63 3.55 5.75
CA ASP A 68 -4.39 3.36 6.51
C ASP A 68 -3.43 2.32 5.90
N TRP A 69 -3.72 1.88 4.68
CA TRP A 69 -2.93 0.86 3.98
C TRP A 69 -1.55 1.39 3.58
N ARG A 70 -0.53 0.57 3.84
CA ARG A 70 0.84 0.80 3.39
C ARG A 70 1.23 -0.25 2.37
N ILE A 71 1.86 0.19 1.29
CA ILE A 71 2.31 -0.66 0.20
C ILE A 71 3.82 -0.71 0.18
N PHE A 72 4.38 -1.91 0.09
CA PHE A 72 5.81 -2.17 0.02
C PHE A 72 6.13 -3.03 -1.20
N THR A 73 7.18 -2.66 -1.94
CA THR A 73 7.60 -3.36 -3.15
C THR A 73 8.96 -4.01 -2.97
N GLN A 74 8.98 -5.30 -2.70
CA GLN A 74 10.09 -6.27 -2.76
C GLN A 74 10.71 -6.46 -4.17
N ILE A 75 12.03 -6.50 -4.37
CA ILE A 75 12.63 -7.22 -5.52
C ILE A 75 13.51 -8.30 -4.88
N ASN A 76 13.32 -9.55 -5.28
CA ASN A 76 14.13 -10.66 -4.81
C ASN A 76 15.49 -10.64 -5.53
N PRO A 77 16.62 -10.52 -4.82
CA PRO A 77 17.94 -10.45 -5.45
C PRO A 77 18.40 -11.76 -6.10
N LEU A 78 17.69 -12.88 -5.90
CA LEU A 78 18.06 -14.19 -6.46
C LEU A 78 17.48 -14.43 -7.86
N ASP A 79 16.32 -13.84 -8.16
CA ASP A 79 15.54 -14.15 -9.37
C ASP A 79 14.82 -12.93 -9.96
N ASP A 80 15.12 -11.73 -9.45
CA ASP A 80 14.52 -10.44 -9.80
C ASP A 80 12.98 -10.39 -9.67
N THR A 81 12.37 -11.39 -9.02
CA THR A 81 10.91 -11.42 -8.88
C THR A 81 10.42 -10.31 -7.95
N LYS A 82 9.35 -9.64 -8.39
CA LYS A 82 8.71 -8.57 -7.64
C LYS A 82 7.80 -9.17 -6.57
N THR A 83 7.93 -8.69 -5.34
CA THR A 83 7.02 -9.02 -4.23
C THR A 83 6.27 -7.76 -3.81
N ILE A 84 4.94 -7.75 -3.89
CA ILE A 84 4.13 -6.63 -3.38
C ILE A 84 3.55 -7.03 -2.04
N THR A 85 3.66 -6.17 -1.03
CA THR A 85 3.05 -6.39 0.29
C THR A 85 2.24 -5.18 0.70
N LEU A 86 0.96 -5.39 0.96
CA LEU A 86 0.09 -4.46 1.66
C LEU A 86 0.13 -4.78 3.14
N SER A 87 0.16 -3.76 3.98
CA SER A 87 0.04 -3.92 5.43
C SER A 87 -0.97 -2.95 6.01
N LEU A 88 -1.68 -3.41 7.03
CA LEU A 88 -2.60 -2.61 7.83
C LEU A 88 -2.39 -2.93 9.31
N ILE A 89 -2.22 -1.89 10.12
CA ILE A 89 -2.10 -2.03 11.57
C ILE A 89 -3.50 -2.15 12.17
N ALA A 90 -3.69 -3.05 13.14
CA ALA A 90 -4.97 -3.18 13.82
C ALA A 90 -5.30 -1.91 14.64
N SER A 91 -6.56 -1.48 14.59
CA SER A 91 -7.07 -0.41 15.47
C SER A 91 -7.24 -0.89 16.91
N ASN A 92 -7.28 -2.21 17.12
CA ASN A 92 -7.31 -2.86 18.43
C ASN A 92 -6.50 -4.15 18.39
N GLY A 93 -5.83 -4.49 19.49
CA GLY A 93 -5.08 -5.74 19.65
C GLY A 93 -3.57 -5.54 19.53
N SER A 94 -2.85 -5.98 20.54
CA SER A 94 -1.39 -5.93 20.63
C SER A 94 -0.87 -7.14 21.39
N ASN A 95 0.44 -7.33 21.36
CA ASN A 95 1.09 -8.27 22.27
C ASN A 95 1.39 -7.63 23.64
N ILE A 96 1.99 -8.42 24.54
CA ILE A 96 2.35 -7.99 25.90
C ILE A 96 3.33 -6.81 25.94
N LEU A 97 4.09 -6.58 24.86
CA LEU A 97 5.04 -5.47 24.73
C LEU A 97 4.39 -4.22 24.11
N GLY A 98 3.09 -4.26 23.82
CA GLY A 98 2.39 -3.18 23.13
C GLY A 98 2.63 -3.14 21.62
N ASN A 99 3.30 -4.14 21.03
CA ASN A 99 3.46 -4.20 19.58
C ASN A 99 2.12 -4.53 18.94
N PRO A 100 1.63 -3.71 17.99
CA PRO A 100 0.30 -3.90 17.44
C PRO A 100 0.26 -5.11 16.51
N ILE A 101 -0.89 -5.76 16.46
CA ILE A 101 -1.15 -6.83 15.49
C ILE A 101 -1.27 -6.21 14.10
N SER A 102 -0.72 -6.87 13.08
CA SER A 102 -0.69 -6.35 11.71
C SER A 102 -1.24 -7.36 10.71
N PHE A 103 -2.12 -6.91 9.84
CA PHE A 103 -2.70 -7.67 8.73
C PHE A 103 -1.90 -7.41 7.45
N TYR A 104 -1.69 -8.45 6.66
CA TYR A 104 -0.91 -8.39 5.43
C TYR A 104 -1.61 -9.10 4.27
N VAL A 105 -1.49 -8.50 3.10
CA VAL A 105 -1.76 -9.14 1.81
C VAL A 105 -0.49 -9.08 0.99
N ARG A 106 0.00 -10.22 0.53
CA ARG A 106 1.29 -10.30 -0.18
C ARG A 106 1.15 -11.06 -1.48
N CYS A 107 1.59 -10.47 -2.57
CA CYS A 107 1.93 -11.17 -3.80
C CYS A 107 3.40 -11.52 -3.79
N LYS A 108 3.75 -12.80 -3.71
CA LYS A 108 5.15 -13.28 -3.74
C LYS A 108 5.24 -14.47 -4.70
N SER A 109 6.17 -14.41 -5.66
CA SER A 109 6.39 -15.48 -6.63
C SER A 109 5.10 -15.93 -7.33
N GLY A 110 4.24 -14.97 -7.72
CA GLY A 110 2.96 -15.22 -8.39
C GLY A 110 1.83 -15.74 -7.48
N LYS A 111 2.09 -15.92 -6.18
CA LYS A 111 1.09 -16.38 -5.21
C LYS A 111 0.64 -15.24 -4.30
N THR A 112 -0.67 -15.07 -4.19
CA THR A 112 -1.28 -14.15 -3.22
C THR A 112 -1.52 -14.87 -1.90
N GLU A 113 -1.06 -14.26 -0.82
CA GLU A 113 -1.15 -14.77 0.54
C GLU A 113 -1.74 -13.69 1.44
N VAL A 114 -2.67 -14.10 2.31
CA VAL A 114 -3.23 -13.28 3.38
C VAL A 114 -2.73 -13.84 4.70
N TYR A 115 -2.15 -12.99 5.54
CA TYR A 115 -1.66 -13.41 6.84
C TYR A 115 -1.76 -12.31 7.88
N ILE A 116 -1.80 -12.72 9.15
CA ILE A 116 -1.78 -11.82 10.29
C ILE A 116 -0.51 -12.10 11.08
N ASN A 117 0.29 -11.07 11.34
CA ASN A 117 1.35 -11.13 12.35
C ASN A 117 0.77 -10.70 13.69
N TRP A 118 0.66 -11.66 14.60
CA TRP A 118 0.08 -11.48 15.93
C TRP A 118 1.09 -10.91 16.92
N ASN A 119 2.39 -10.95 16.61
CA ASN A 119 3.48 -10.63 17.53
C ASN A 119 3.47 -11.48 18.83
N HIS A 120 2.82 -12.65 18.75
CA HIS A 120 2.64 -13.63 19.83
C HIS A 120 3.13 -14.99 19.37
N TYR A 121 3.67 -15.82 20.27
CA TYR A 121 4.02 -17.19 19.92
C TYR A 121 2.76 -18.07 19.90
N LEU A 122 2.42 -18.66 18.75
CA LEU A 122 1.14 -19.36 18.55
C LEU A 122 1.19 -20.87 18.89
N GLY A 123 2.38 -21.45 19.08
CA GLY A 123 2.51 -22.88 19.37
C GLY A 123 2.60 -23.77 18.13
N SER A 124 1.74 -24.78 18.02
CA SER A 124 1.78 -25.78 16.93
C SER A 124 0.64 -25.66 15.92
N GLU A 125 -0.41 -24.92 16.25
CA GLU A 125 -1.58 -24.71 15.41
C GLU A 125 -2.03 -23.25 15.46
N ALA A 126 -2.78 -22.81 14.44
CA ALA A 126 -3.39 -21.49 14.43
C ALA A 126 -4.86 -21.60 14.06
N ILE A 127 -5.71 -21.77 15.07
CA ILE A 127 -7.16 -21.73 14.89
C ILE A 127 -7.61 -20.26 14.95
N VAL A 128 -7.97 -19.71 13.80
CA VAL A 128 -8.35 -18.29 13.67
C VAL A 128 -9.84 -18.17 13.47
N THR A 129 -10.49 -17.40 14.34
CA THR A 129 -11.88 -16.97 14.17
C THR A 129 -11.88 -15.62 13.48
N THR A 130 -12.58 -15.50 12.35
CA THR A 130 -12.65 -14.28 11.56
C THR A 130 -14.08 -13.79 11.40
N ARG A 131 -14.26 -12.49 11.25
CA ARG A 131 -15.55 -11.86 10.94
C ARG A 131 -15.34 -10.68 10.00
N VAL A 132 -16.15 -10.61 8.94
CA VAL A 132 -16.13 -9.50 7.97
C VAL A 132 -17.39 -8.66 8.13
N GLY A 133 -17.23 -7.41 8.54
CA GLY A 133 -18.35 -6.50 8.83
C GLY A 133 -19.38 -7.15 9.76
N SER A 134 -20.63 -7.22 9.28
CA SER A 134 -21.76 -7.80 10.03
C SER A 134 -21.99 -9.29 9.77
N LYS A 135 -21.24 -9.95 8.87
CA LYS A 135 -21.37 -11.39 8.58
C LYS A 135 -21.15 -12.24 9.83
N SER A 136 -21.60 -13.50 9.81
CA SER A 136 -21.31 -14.48 10.85
C SER A 136 -19.80 -14.69 11.00
N ALA A 137 -19.35 -14.98 12.23
CA ALA A 137 -17.97 -15.32 12.47
C ALA A 137 -17.69 -16.77 12.01
N GLU A 138 -16.53 -17.00 11.43
CA GLU A 138 -16.09 -18.30 10.93
C GLU A 138 -14.74 -18.68 11.53
N THR A 139 -14.63 -19.90 12.03
CA THR A 139 -13.40 -20.44 12.59
C THR A 139 -12.77 -21.42 11.60
N SER A 140 -11.48 -21.23 11.32
CA SER A 140 -10.73 -22.09 10.40
C SER A 140 -9.29 -22.26 10.87
N ASN A 141 -8.66 -23.37 10.47
CA ASN A 141 -7.25 -23.61 10.74
C ASN A 141 -6.39 -22.86 9.71
N TRP A 142 -5.39 -22.12 10.17
CA TRP A 142 -4.43 -21.37 9.37
C TRP A 142 -3.05 -22.00 9.50
N SER A 143 -2.21 -21.87 8.47
CA SER A 143 -0.82 -22.33 8.56
C SER A 143 0.04 -21.33 9.33
N LEU A 144 1.11 -21.78 9.97
CA LEU A 144 1.99 -20.94 10.79
C LEU A 144 3.19 -20.41 9.97
N SER A 145 3.69 -19.23 10.34
CA SER A 145 5.04 -18.80 9.94
C SER A 145 6.11 -19.69 10.56
N THR A 146 7.32 -19.65 9.98
CA THR A 146 8.49 -20.36 10.50
C THR A 146 8.82 -19.97 11.95
N ASP A 147 8.67 -18.70 12.31
CA ASP A 147 8.87 -18.19 13.68
C ASP A 147 7.62 -18.34 14.57
N LYS A 148 6.52 -18.89 14.02
CA LYS A 148 5.24 -19.15 14.69
C LYS A 148 4.57 -17.92 15.31
N LYS A 149 4.86 -16.72 14.77
CA LYS A 149 4.24 -15.46 15.20
C LYS A 149 3.18 -14.92 14.24
N ALA A 150 3.11 -15.48 13.04
CA ALA A 150 2.09 -15.17 12.07
C ALA A 150 1.31 -16.42 11.67
N SER A 151 0.07 -16.21 11.24
CA SER A 151 -0.77 -17.25 10.65
C SER A 151 -1.23 -16.83 9.26
N PHE A 152 -1.28 -17.79 8.33
CA PHE A 152 -1.62 -17.61 6.92
C PHE A 152 -2.93 -18.31 6.59
N ALA A 153 -3.86 -17.56 5.99
CA ALA A 153 -5.16 -18.07 5.58
C ALA A 153 -5.01 -19.10 4.45
N GLN A 154 -5.65 -20.26 4.60
CA GLN A 154 -5.63 -21.30 3.57
C GLN A 154 -6.27 -20.81 2.27
N ASN A 155 -7.43 -20.16 2.36
CA ASN A 155 -8.19 -19.63 1.22
C ASN A 155 -8.01 -18.12 1.09
N SER A 156 -6.75 -17.67 0.95
CA SER A 156 -6.37 -16.25 0.92
C SER A 156 -7.21 -15.42 -0.06
N MET A 157 -7.49 -15.96 -1.26
CA MET A 157 -8.28 -15.26 -2.29
C MET A 157 -9.74 -15.07 -1.89
N SER A 158 -10.37 -16.12 -1.34
CA SER A 158 -11.78 -16.08 -0.92
C SER A 158 -11.94 -15.08 0.23
N LEU A 159 -11.09 -15.22 1.26
CA LEU A 159 -11.10 -14.32 2.40
C LEU A 159 -10.90 -12.86 1.96
N LEU A 160 -9.98 -12.61 1.04
CA LEU A 160 -9.71 -11.27 0.54
C LEU A 160 -10.92 -10.68 -0.22
N ARG A 161 -11.60 -11.48 -1.06
CA ARG A 161 -12.86 -11.09 -1.72
C ARG A 161 -13.91 -10.72 -0.69
N ASP A 162 -14.08 -11.53 0.35
CA ASP A 162 -15.01 -11.24 1.43
C ASP A 162 -14.67 -9.93 2.12
N ILE A 163 -13.41 -9.72 2.53
CA ILE A 163 -12.97 -8.49 3.19
C ILE A 163 -13.28 -7.26 2.33
N THR A 164 -13.14 -7.33 1.00
CA THR A 164 -13.47 -6.19 0.13
C THR A 164 -14.95 -5.78 0.14
N SER A 165 -15.85 -6.62 0.68
CA SER A 165 -17.27 -6.29 0.82
C SER A 165 -17.59 -5.41 2.05
N SER A 166 -16.60 -5.14 2.91
CA SER A 166 -16.79 -4.33 4.12
C SER A 166 -15.56 -3.47 4.44
N ASN A 167 -15.75 -2.50 5.34
CA ASN A 167 -14.69 -1.64 5.87
C ASN A 167 -14.16 -2.13 7.22
N GLN A 168 -14.60 -3.30 7.69
CA GLN A 168 -14.13 -3.89 8.93
C GLN A 168 -13.82 -5.38 8.77
N PHE A 169 -12.66 -5.77 9.25
CA PHE A 169 -12.26 -7.17 9.41
C PHE A 169 -11.82 -7.40 10.86
N VAL A 170 -12.34 -8.46 11.48
CA VAL A 170 -11.98 -8.86 12.84
C VAL A 170 -11.39 -10.25 12.79
N ALA A 171 -10.32 -10.47 13.52
CA ALA A 171 -9.70 -11.77 13.69
C ALA A 171 -9.35 -12.02 15.14
N GLN A 172 -9.55 -13.24 15.61
CA GLN A 172 -9.21 -13.67 16.96
C GLN A 172 -8.43 -14.98 16.90
N ILE A 173 -7.42 -15.09 17.77
CA ILE A 173 -6.68 -16.32 18.02
C ILE A 173 -6.39 -16.42 19.52
N THR A 174 -6.14 -17.62 20.01
CA THR A 174 -5.59 -17.85 21.35
C THR A 174 -4.11 -18.21 21.21
N PRO A 175 -3.18 -17.32 21.59
CA PRO A 175 -1.75 -17.66 21.58
C PRO A 175 -1.40 -18.73 22.62
N TYR A 176 -0.21 -19.31 22.49
CA TYR A 176 0.21 -20.43 23.32
C TYR A 176 0.31 -20.04 24.80
N ASN A 177 -0.48 -20.71 25.65
CA ASN A 177 -0.60 -20.43 27.09
C ASN A 177 -0.98 -18.98 27.43
N GLU A 178 -1.70 -18.30 26.53
CA GLU A 178 -2.19 -16.94 26.73
C GLU A 178 -3.73 -16.86 26.60
N SER A 179 -4.29 -15.71 26.97
CA SER A 179 -5.71 -15.44 26.73
C SER A 179 -5.97 -15.09 25.26
N PRO A 180 -7.20 -15.31 24.74
CA PRO A 180 -7.55 -14.93 23.38
C PRO A 180 -7.27 -13.46 23.10
N VAL A 181 -6.66 -13.18 21.95
CA VAL A 181 -6.40 -11.82 21.46
C VAL A 181 -7.27 -11.53 20.24
N THR A 182 -7.94 -10.38 20.25
CA THR A 182 -8.80 -9.94 19.15
C THR A 182 -8.19 -8.73 18.46
N ALA A 183 -7.94 -8.87 17.16
CA ALA A 183 -7.50 -7.81 16.29
C ALA A 183 -8.68 -7.25 15.47
N VAL A 184 -8.81 -5.93 15.44
CA VAL A 184 -9.81 -5.23 14.61
C VAL A 184 -9.08 -4.38 13.59
N PHE A 185 -9.46 -4.50 12.32
CA PHE A 185 -8.84 -3.81 11.20
C PHE A 185 -9.87 -2.96 10.46
N ASN A 186 -9.54 -1.69 10.24
CA ASN A 186 -10.30 -0.80 9.35
C ASN A 186 -9.84 -1.03 7.90
N THR A 187 -10.60 -1.79 7.14
CA THR A 187 -10.24 -2.22 5.78
C THR A 187 -10.66 -1.23 4.71
N THR A 188 -11.09 -0.02 5.08
CA THR A 188 -11.36 1.07 4.15
C THR A 188 -10.18 1.29 3.19
N GLY A 189 -10.48 1.45 1.90
CA GLY A 189 -9.46 1.64 0.86
C GLY A 189 -8.80 0.35 0.35
N LEU A 190 -9.16 -0.83 0.85
CA LEU A 190 -8.56 -2.10 0.42
C LEU A 190 -8.71 -2.35 -1.09
N LYS A 191 -9.87 -2.05 -1.68
CA LYS A 191 -10.09 -2.24 -3.13
C LYS A 191 -9.06 -1.49 -3.96
N THR A 192 -8.80 -0.23 -3.58
CA THR A 192 -7.79 0.63 -4.21
C THR A 192 -6.37 0.11 -3.93
N ALA A 193 -6.10 -0.30 -2.68
CA ALA A 193 -4.79 -0.82 -2.27
C ALA A 193 -4.41 -2.12 -2.97
N LEU A 194 -5.37 -2.92 -3.43
CA LEU A 194 -5.13 -4.20 -4.10
C LEU A 194 -4.60 -4.09 -5.52
N SER A 195 -4.82 -2.96 -6.22
CA SER A 195 -4.40 -2.77 -7.63
C SER A 195 -2.99 -3.31 -7.96
N PRO A 196 -1.90 -2.94 -7.24
CA PRO A 196 -0.56 -3.46 -7.56
C PRO A 196 -0.41 -4.97 -7.31
N ILE A 197 -1.18 -5.57 -6.41
CA ILE A 197 -1.22 -7.03 -6.21
C ILE A 197 -1.92 -7.71 -7.38
N LEU A 198 -3.04 -7.15 -7.87
CA LEU A 198 -3.79 -7.71 -8.99
C LEU A 198 -2.92 -7.78 -10.24
N GLU A 199 -2.20 -6.71 -10.52
CA GLU A 199 -1.26 -6.61 -11.64
C GLU A 199 -0.10 -7.59 -11.49
N THR A 200 0.53 -7.65 -10.31
CA THR A 200 1.76 -8.46 -10.13
C THR A 200 1.47 -9.96 -10.05
N CYS A 201 0.35 -10.36 -9.44
CA CYS A 201 -0.02 -11.77 -9.29
C CYS A 201 -0.95 -12.27 -10.40
N ASN A 202 -1.19 -11.47 -11.45
CA ASN A 202 -2.16 -11.77 -12.51
C ASN A 202 -3.52 -12.23 -11.98
N TRP A 203 -3.96 -11.64 -10.87
CA TRP A 203 -5.23 -12.01 -10.26
C TRP A 203 -6.38 -11.28 -10.96
N LYS A 204 -7.31 -12.04 -11.53
CA LYS A 204 -8.66 -11.56 -11.80
C LYS A 204 -9.46 -11.68 -10.51
N ILE A 205 -9.64 -10.59 -9.75
CA ILE A 205 -10.73 -10.61 -8.78
C ILE A 205 -11.98 -10.85 -9.64
N ASP A 206 -12.71 -11.94 -9.37
CA ASP A 206 -14.15 -11.90 -9.62
C ASP A 206 -14.69 -10.91 -8.58
N VAL A 207 -14.39 -9.62 -8.78
CA VAL A 207 -15.36 -8.61 -8.42
C VAL A 207 -16.60 -9.13 -9.15
N PRO A 208 -17.74 -9.38 -8.49
CA PRO A 208 -18.98 -9.49 -9.25
C PRO A 208 -18.89 -8.34 -10.24
N PRO A 209 -18.81 -8.63 -11.55
CA PRO A 209 -18.29 -7.70 -12.55
C PRO A 209 -18.92 -6.38 -12.17
N THR A 210 -18.12 -5.35 -11.81
CA THR A 210 -18.68 -4.03 -11.46
C THR A 210 -19.76 -3.84 -12.48
N GLU A 211 -21.05 -3.94 -12.09
CA GLU A 211 -22.10 -4.12 -13.09
C GLU A 211 -21.81 -3.02 -14.09
N PRO A 212 -21.43 -3.35 -15.34
CA PRO A 212 -20.67 -2.43 -16.16
C PRO A 212 -21.54 -1.21 -16.36
N PHE A 213 -21.34 -0.14 -15.56
CA PHE A 213 -22.41 0.79 -15.13
C PHE A 213 -23.62 0.68 -16.05
N VAL A 214 -24.50 -0.30 -15.77
CA VAL A 214 -25.49 -0.69 -16.79
C VAL A 214 -26.56 0.37 -16.68
N VAL A 215 -26.44 1.39 -17.53
CA VAL A 215 -27.52 2.36 -17.73
C VAL A 215 -28.74 1.54 -18.16
N SER A 216 -29.68 1.35 -17.24
CA SER A 216 -30.91 0.61 -17.49
C SER A 216 -31.65 1.20 -18.68
N GLY A 217 -32.50 0.40 -19.34
CA GLY A 217 -33.34 0.91 -20.43
C GLY A 217 -34.17 2.13 -20.03
N ALA A 218 -34.56 2.23 -18.76
CA ALA A 218 -35.24 3.40 -18.19
C ALA A 218 -34.32 4.64 -18.17
N GLN A 219 -33.11 4.52 -17.60
CA GLN A 219 -32.14 5.61 -17.56
C GLN A 219 -31.72 6.07 -18.97
N MET A 220 -31.61 5.14 -19.92
CA MET A 220 -31.29 5.45 -21.31
C MET A 220 -32.43 6.22 -22.01
N LYS A 221 -33.68 5.88 -21.68
CA LYS A 221 -34.87 6.59 -22.18
C LYS A 221 -34.93 8.01 -21.62
N ASP A 222 -34.65 8.18 -20.34
CA ASP A 222 -34.63 9.49 -19.68
C ASP A 222 -33.52 10.39 -20.23
N PHE A 223 -32.32 9.83 -20.44
CA PHE A 223 -31.21 10.56 -21.05
C PHE A 223 -31.53 10.98 -22.50
N LYS A 224 -32.15 10.10 -23.29
CA LYS A 224 -32.60 10.44 -24.66
C LYS A 224 -33.64 11.54 -24.66
N LYS A 225 -34.57 11.55 -23.68
CA LYS A 225 -35.56 12.62 -23.52
C LYS A 225 -34.89 13.96 -23.19
N ALA A 226 -33.95 13.97 -22.25
CA ALA A 226 -33.17 15.17 -21.90
C ALA A 226 -32.37 15.73 -23.09
N MET A 227 -31.76 14.84 -23.90
CA MET A 227 -31.10 15.25 -25.14
C MET A 227 -32.05 15.90 -26.14
N GLN A 228 -33.28 15.39 -26.28
CA GLN A 228 -34.30 15.95 -27.17
C GLN A 228 -34.72 17.35 -26.71
N GLU A 229 -34.89 17.55 -25.41
CA GLU A 229 -35.23 18.85 -24.82
C GLU A 229 -34.10 19.87 -25.02
N ILE A 230 -32.85 19.46 -24.84
CA ILE A 230 -31.68 20.32 -25.07
C ILE A 230 -31.51 20.62 -26.56
N LYS A 231 -31.74 19.65 -27.45
CA LYS A 231 -31.76 19.88 -28.91
C LYS A 231 -32.79 20.93 -29.29
N LEU A 232 -33.99 20.87 -28.71
CA LEU A 232 -35.07 21.82 -28.96
C LEU A 232 -34.76 23.23 -28.43
N ARG A 233 -34.08 23.34 -27.28
CA ARG A 233 -33.77 24.63 -26.64
C ARG A 233 -32.54 25.32 -27.21
N LEU A 234 -31.47 24.57 -27.46
CA LEU A 234 -30.15 25.11 -27.78
C LEU A 234 -29.72 24.85 -29.23
N GLY A 235 -30.45 24.00 -29.96
CA GLY A 235 -30.12 23.64 -31.34
C GLY A 235 -29.07 22.54 -31.45
N GLU A 236 -29.04 21.89 -32.62
CA GLU A 236 -28.21 20.71 -32.90
C GLU A 236 -26.71 21.00 -32.96
N SER A 237 -26.31 22.23 -33.28
CA SER A 237 -24.91 22.64 -33.30
C SER A 237 -24.38 23.14 -31.95
N SER A 238 -25.21 23.16 -30.89
CA SER A 238 -24.77 23.60 -29.57
C SER A 238 -23.72 22.66 -28.99
N LYS A 239 -22.75 23.23 -28.26
CA LYS A 239 -21.67 22.48 -27.61
C LYS A 239 -22.23 21.48 -26.59
N GLU A 240 -23.27 21.89 -25.87
CA GLU A 240 -23.97 21.11 -24.86
C GLU A 240 -24.64 19.88 -25.49
N TYR A 241 -25.37 20.07 -26.60
CA TYR A 241 -25.99 18.94 -27.31
C TYR A 241 -24.95 17.96 -27.87
N GLN A 242 -23.88 18.48 -28.48
CA GLN A 242 -22.83 17.65 -29.05
C GLN A 242 -22.07 16.84 -27.99
N GLN A 243 -21.79 17.44 -26.82
CA GLN A 243 -21.16 16.74 -25.70
C GLN A 243 -22.06 15.64 -25.14
N MET A 244 -23.37 15.89 -25.03
CA MET A 244 -24.34 14.87 -24.63
C MET A 244 -24.46 13.75 -25.68
N LEU A 245 -24.45 14.08 -26.97
CA LEU A 245 -24.50 13.11 -28.05
C LEU A 245 -23.27 12.20 -28.07
N GLN A 246 -22.08 12.76 -27.83
CA GLN A 246 -20.85 11.98 -27.68
C GLN A 246 -20.96 11.00 -26.51
N THR A 247 -21.47 11.47 -25.36
CA THR A 247 -21.67 10.67 -24.15
C THR A 247 -22.71 9.56 -24.37
N TYR A 248 -23.81 9.85 -25.07
CA TYR A 248 -24.82 8.86 -25.45
C TYR A 248 -24.21 7.72 -26.28
N ASN A 249 -23.44 8.09 -27.30
CA ASN A 249 -22.83 7.11 -28.21
C ASN A 249 -21.77 6.27 -27.50
N SER A 250 -20.95 6.86 -26.60
CA SER A 250 -19.98 6.09 -25.83
C SER A 250 -20.66 5.07 -24.90
N ILE A 251 -21.76 5.43 -24.25
CA ILE A 251 -22.53 4.50 -23.40
C ILE A 251 -23.13 3.38 -24.27
N LYS A 252 -23.73 3.72 -25.41
CA LYS A 252 -24.34 2.74 -26.32
C LYS A 252 -23.35 1.73 -26.89
N VAL A 253 -22.10 2.15 -27.13
CA VAL A 253 -21.01 1.27 -27.58
C VAL A 253 -20.52 0.38 -26.43
N ALA A 254 -20.43 0.91 -25.21
CA ALA A 254 -20.00 0.16 -24.03
C ALA A 254 -21.01 -0.91 -23.56
N GLN A 255 -22.27 -0.85 -24.04
CA GLN A 255 -23.34 -1.79 -23.72
C GLN A 255 -23.57 -2.89 -24.77
N LYS A 256 -22.82 -2.90 -25.88
CA LYS A 256 -22.84 -3.95 -26.92
C LYS A 256 -21.70 -4.95 -26.70
#